data_AF-A0A241WUU8-F1
#
_entry.id   AF-A0A241WUU8-F1
#
_cell.length_a   1.000
_cell.length_b   1.000
_cell.length_c   1.000
_cell.angle_alpha   90.00
_cell.angle_beta   90.00
_cell.angle_gamma   90.00
#
_symmetry.space_group_name_H-M   'P 1'
#
loop_
_entity.id
_entity.type
_entity.pdbx_description
1 polymer ?
#
loop_
_entity_poly.entity_id
_entity_poly.type
_entity_poly.pdbx_seq_one_letter_code
_entity_poly.pdbx_strand_id
1 'polypeptide(L)'
;MSNVQAAKLIIENIQLLEQAKIILEGEIAEKLLTSVDEVVKRYLEGFEGWGGNFNFYEKNDLKFAPENWQAKQETEFKHQNFYARYCLNCESSEIGGDYHEWWVSTFLKNDIDRIIFSIYPWYENYKEKVNKKKWNEFANEKNQLQPEIEQCGFKFNASNGSWYIVVDGIEPKTFIENYESDTLEDALIPITDALGKLEKAHPYFDKIVQAAIEKFGRIESEDAV
;
A
#
# COMPACT_ATOMS: atom_id res chain seq x y z
N MET A 1 16.42 -4.00 -33.16
CA MET A 1 16.28 -5.45 -33.45
C MET A 1 14.81 -5.72 -33.75
N SER A 2 14.51 -6.43 -34.83
CA SER A 2 13.12 -6.77 -35.18
C SER A 2 12.56 -7.71 -34.12
N ASN A 3 11.38 -7.39 -33.57
CA ASN A 3 10.69 -8.21 -32.56
C ASN A 3 10.33 -9.62 -33.05
N VAL A 4 10.52 -9.94 -34.34
CA VAL A 4 10.20 -11.25 -34.94
C VAL A 4 10.97 -12.39 -34.27
N GLN A 5 12.25 -12.21 -33.93
CA GLN A 5 13.03 -13.26 -33.27
C GLN A 5 12.54 -13.54 -31.83
N ALA A 6 12.20 -12.48 -31.09
CA ALA A 6 11.61 -12.60 -29.76
C ALA A 6 10.23 -13.27 -29.82
N ALA A 7 9.38 -12.85 -30.75
CA ALA A 7 8.06 -13.43 -30.95
C ALA A 7 8.13 -14.92 -31.31
N LYS A 8 9.10 -15.31 -32.16
CA LYS A 8 9.33 -16.72 -32.48
C LYS A 8 9.69 -17.52 -31.23
N LEU A 9 10.64 -17.03 -30.42
CA LEU A 9 11.05 -17.72 -29.19
C LEU A 9 9.89 -17.86 -28.19
N ILE A 10 9.07 -16.82 -28.03
CA ILE A 10 7.86 -16.85 -27.18
C ILE A 10 6.90 -17.93 -27.66
N ILE A 11 6.58 -17.95 -28.96
CA ILE A 11 5.63 -18.93 -29.55
C ILE A 11 6.19 -20.35 -29.42
N GLU A 12 7.48 -20.56 -29.67
CA GLU A 12 8.13 -21.87 -29.52
C GLU A 12 8.12 -22.39 -28.07
N ASN A 13 8.03 -21.50 -27.08
CA ASN A 13 8.03 -21.83 -25.66
C ASN A 13 6.68 -21.54 -24.97
N ILE A 14 5.58 -21.42 -25.71
CA ILE A 14 4.29 -21.00 -25.15
C ILE A 14 3.81 -21.91 -24.02
N GLN A 15 4.08 -23.22 -24.10
CA GLN A 15 3.74 -24.18 -23.04
C GLN A 15 4.48 -23.90 -21.73
N LEU A 16 5.75 -23.46 -21.80
CA LEU A 16 6.52 -23.10 -20.61
C LEU A 16 5.98 -21.80 -19.99
N LEU A 17 5.49 -20.87 -20.81
CA LEU A 17 4.86 -19.64 -20.33
C LEU A 17 3.56 -19.93 -19.57
N GLU A 18 2.72 -20.83 -20.08
CA GLU A 18 1.51 -21.28 -19.38
C GLU A 18 1.84 -21.93 -18.03
N GLN A 19 2.86 -22.79 -17.98
CA GLN A 19 3.30 -23.41 -16.73
C GLN A 19 3.91 -22.41 -15.75
N ALA A 20 4.74 -21.49 -16.25
CA ALA A 20 5.34 -20.43 -15.46
C ALA A 20 4.26 -19.54 -14.84
N LYS A 21 3.21 -19.19 -15.59
CA LYS A 21 2.08 -18.41 -15.07
C LYS A 21 1.41 -19.10 -13.88
N ILE A 22 1.12 -20.41 -14.00
CA ILE A 22 0.50 -21.18 -12.91
C ILE A 22 1.37 -21.17 -11.65
N ILE A 23 2.68 -21.35 -11.81
CA ILE A 23 3.62 -21.35 -10.68
C ILE A 23 3.75 -19.94 -10.07
N LEU A 24 3.80 -18.90 -10.90
CA LEU A 24 3.91 -17.51 -10.47
C LEU A 24 2.67 -17.05 -9.70
N GLU A 25 1.47 -17.31 -10.24
CA GLU A 25 0.20 -16.84 -9.65
C GLU A 25 -0.29 -17.73 -8.50
N GLY A 26 0.11 -19.01 -8.46
CA GLY A 26 -0.20 -19.93 -7.38
C GLY A 26 0.92 -19.98 -6.36
N GLU A 27 1.85 -20.92 -6.53
CA GLU A 27 2.85 -21.29 -5.53
C GLU A 27 3.72 -20.10 -5.05
N ILE A 28 4.28 -19.34 -5.99
CA ILE A 28 5.21 -18.24 -5.64
C ILE A 28 4.44 -17.07 -5.02
N ALA A 29 3.33 -16.66 -5.63
CA ALA A 29 2.51 -15.57 -5.11
C ALA A 29 1.90 -15.91 -3.75
N GLU A 30 1.36 -17.10 -3.56
CA GLU A 30 0.79 -17.52 -2.27
C GLU A 30 1.80 -17.36 -1.14
N LYS A 31 3.01 -17.91 -1.36
CA LYS A 31 4.06 -17.88 -0.36
C LYS A 31 4.55 -16.45 -0.09
N LEU A 32 4.83 -15.68 -1.13
CA LEU A 32 5.29 -14.29 -1.00
C LEU A 32 4.23 -13.41 -0.34
N LEU A 33 3.00 -13.38 -0.85
CA LEU A 33 1.99 -12.42 -0.40
C LEU A 33 1.49 -12.76 1.01
N THR A 34 1.42 -14.05 1.38
CA THR A 34 1.17 -14.46 2.78
C THR A 34 2.31 -14.02 3.70
N SER A 35 3.57 -14.19 3.28
CA SER A 35 4.73 -13.71 4.05
C SER A 35 4.70 -12.18 4.24
N VAL A 36 4.26 -11.43 3.22
CA VAL A 36 4.07 -9.97 3.31
C VAL A 36 3.01 -9.63 4.34
N ASP A 37 1.85 -10.27 4.30
CA ASP A 37 0.79 -10.06 5.29
C ASP A 37 1.30 -10.31 6.72
N GLU A 38 2.02 -11.41 6.94
CA GLU A 38 2.59 -11.76 8.24
C GLU A 38 3.65 -10.76 8.72
N VAL A 39 4.56 -10.33 7.84
CA VAL A 39 5.60 -9.36 8.17
C VAL A 39 4.99 -8.00 8.53
N VAL A 40 4.03 -7.51 7.74
CA VAL A 40 3.36 -6.24 8.05
C VAL A 40 2.57 -6.34 9.34
N LYS A 41 1.79 -7.41 9.52
CA LYS A 41 1.00 -7.62 10.74
C LYS A 41 1.89 -7.66 11.98
N ARG A 42 2.97 -8.45 11.95
CA ARG A 42 3.93 -8.58 13.06
C ARG A 42 4.63 -7.26 13.37
N TYR A 43 4.96 -6.47 12.35
CA TYR A 43 5.52 -5.13 12.54
C TYR A 43 4.50 -4.23 13.26
N LEU A 44 3.23 -4.25 12.84
CA LEU A 44 2.16 -3.44 13.41
C LEU A 44 1.73 -3.85 14.82
N GLU A 45 1.86 -5.13 15.19
CA GLU A 45 1.65 -5.60 16.58
C GLU A 45 2.61 -4.93 17.59
N GLY A 46 3.72 -4.36 17.12
CA GLY A 46 4.61 -3.51 17.93
C GLY A 46 4.05 -2.12 18.25
N PHE A 47 2.94 -1.70 17.63
CA PHE A 47 2.31 -0.40 17.81
C PHE A 47 1.02 -0.54 18.60
N GLU A 48 0.88 0.26 19.65
CA GLU A 48 -0.36 0.31 20.42
C GLU A 48 -1.47 0.97 19.61
N GLY A 49 -2.63 0.32 19.55
CA GLY A 49 -3.84 0.86 18.92
C GLY A 49 -3.81 0.89 17.39
N TRP A 50 -3.23 -0.12 16.74
CA TRP A 50 -3.26 -0.27 15.28
C TRP A 50 -4.05 -1.52 14.88
N GLY A 51 -4.90 -1.36 13.87
CA GLY A 51 -5.68 -2.44 13.28
C GLY A 51 -5.51 -2.50 11.77
N GLY A 52 -5.78 -3.66 11.18
CA GLY A 52 -5.70 -3.84 9.74
C GLY A 52 -6.41 -5.09 9.23
N ASN A 53 -6.58 -5.13 7.92
CA ASN A 53 -6.92 -6.33 7.16
C ASN A 53 -5.67 -6.76 6.37
N PHE A 54 -5.29 -8.01 6.54
CA PHE A 54 -4.10 -8.63 5.95
C PHE A 54 -4.55 -9.88 5.19
N ASN A 55 -4.99 -9.69 3.95
CA ASN A 55 -5.38 -10.75 3.05
C ASN A 55 -5.01 -10.35 1.62
N PHE A 56 -3.70 -10.21 1.40
CA PHE A 56 -3.18 -9.74 0.14
C PHE A 56 -3.22 -10.81 -0.95
N TYR A 57 -2.95 -12.08 -0.64
CA TYR A 57 -3.00 -13.16 -1.63
C TYR A 57 -4.42 -13.37 -2.19
N GLU A 58 -5.44 -13.52 -1.35
CA GLU A 58 -6.78 -13.87 -1.85
C GLU A 58 -7.57 -12.65 -2.36
N LYS A 59 -7.31 -11.47 -1.81
CA LYS A 59 -8.15 -10.27 -2.04
C LYS A 59 -7.40 -9.04 -2.52
N ASN A 60 -6.07 -9.11 -2.68
CA ASN A 60 -5.23 -7.94 -2.90
C ASN A 60 -5.50 -6.83 -1.86
N ASP A 61 -5.79 -7.24 -0.62
CA ASP A 61 -6.24 -6.32 0.43
C ASP A 61 -5.28 -6.34 1.63
N LEU A 62 -4.38 -5.36 1.65
CA LEU A 62 -3.51 -5.06 2.77
C LEU A 62 -3.69 -3.60 3.14
N LYS A 63 -4.46 -3.36 4.20
CA LYS A 63 -4.86 -2.04 4.68
C LYS A 63 -4.80 -1.98 6.19
N PHE A 64 -4.35 -0.87 6.73
CA PHE A 64 -4.25 -0.69 8.18
C PHE A 64 -4.37 0.78 8.56
N ALA A 65 -4.78 1.05 9.79
CA ALA A 65 -4.91 2.38 10.34
C ALA A 65 -4.83 2.34 11.87
N PRO A 66 -4.39 3.43 12.52
CA PRO A 66 -4.52 3.55 13.97
C PRO A 66 -5.98 3.74 14.38
N GLU A 67 -6.32 3.26 15.58
CA GLU A 67 -7.65 3.35 16.18
C GLU A 67 -8.11 4.80 16.38
N ASN A 68 -7.18 5.73 16.62
CA ASN A 68 -7.52 7.14 16.77
C ASN A 68 -8.05 7.80 15.48
N TRP A 69 -7.93 7.13 14.32
CA TRP A 69 -8.55 7.54 13.06
C TRP A 69 -9.92 6.91 12.82
N GLN A 70 -10.42 6.09 13.76
CA GLN A 70 -11.73 5.45 13.65
C GLN A 70 -12.85 6.49 13.73
N ALA A 71 -13.69 6.52 12.70
CA ALA A 71 -14.89 7.36 12.60
C ALA A 71 -16.14 6.63 13.10
N LYS A 72 -16.16 5.29 13.06
CA LYS A 72 -17.29 4.43 13.49
C LYS A 72 -16.79 3.34 14.42
N GLN A 73 -17.35 3.24 15.62
CA GLN A 73 -16.96 2.22 16.58
C GLN A 73 -17.45 0.83 16.16
N GLU A 74 -16.55 0.05 15.57
CA GLU A 74 -16.76 -1.37 15.26
C GLU A 74 -15.54 -2.16 15.74
N THR A 75 -15.77 -3.43 16.09
CA THR A 75 -14.72 -4.36 16.56
C THR A 75 -13.89 -4.94 15.41
N GLU A 76 -14.46 -5.03 14.22
CA GLU A 76 -13.77 -5.56 13.03
C GLU A 76 -13.17 -4.42 12.21
N PHE A 77 -11.94 -4.61 11.71
CA PHE A 77 -11.32 -3.63 10.83
C PHE A 77 -12.04 -3.61 9.47
N LYS A 78 -12.72 -2.51 9.19
CA LYS A 78 -13.22 -2.17 7.85
C LYS A 78 -12.74 -0.77 7.52
N HIS A 79 -12.06 -0.61 6.39
CA HIS A 79 -11.48 0.67 6.02
C HIS A 79 -12.50 1.82 5.94
N GLN A 80 -13.77 1.51 5.66
CA GLN A 80 -14.87 2.48 5.63
C GLN A 80 -15.23 3.04 7.00
N ASN A 81 -14.70 2.46 8.09
CA ASN A 81 -14.90 2.93 9.46
C ASN A 81 -13.84 3.93 9.90
N PHE A 82 -12.87 4.28 9.04
CA PHE A 82 -11.77 5.19 9.37
C PHE A 82 -11.77 6.44 8.51
N TYR A 83 -11.28 7.57 9.02
CA TYR A 83 -11.12 8.81 8.25
C TYR A 83 -10.05 8.69 7.16
N ALA A 84 -9.02 7.91 7.43
CA ALA A 84 -7.92 7.60 6.53
C ALA A 84 -7.35 6.22 6.85
N ARG A 85 -6.51 5.71 5.95
CA ARG A 85 -5.81 4.43 6.12
C ARG A 85 -4.52 4.43 5.32
N TYR A 86 -3.61 3.55 5.73
CA TYR A 86 -2.51 3.10 4.90
C TYR A 86 -2.95 1.88 4.07
N CYS A 87 -2.38 1.76 2.87
CA CYS A 87 -2.54 0.56 2.06
C CYS A 87 -1.32 0.29 1.19
N LEU A 88 -1.04 -0.99 0.98
CA LEU A 88 -0.03 -1.46 0.05
C LEU A 88 -0.63 -1.60 -1.35
N ASN A 89 0.02 -1.02 -2.37
CA ASN A 89 -0.43 -1.01 -3.77
C ASN A 89 0.78 -0.95 -4.72
N CYS A 90 0.54 -0.93 -6.03
CA CYS A 90 1.55 -0.61 -7.05
C CYS A 90 1.71 0.90 -7.26
N GLU A 91 2.92 1.37 -7.57
CA GLU A 91 3.19 2.78 -7.90
C GLU A 91 2.39 3.21 -9.15
N SER A 92 2.27 2.34 -10.15
CA SER A 92 1.46 2.58 -11.36
C SER A 92 0.01 2.99 -11.03
N SER A 93 -0.61 2.36 -10.03
CA SER A 93 -1.98 2.67 -9.58
C SER A 93 -2.11 4.05 -8.96
N GLU A 94 -1.02 4.56 -8.38
CA GLU A 94 -0.96 5.87 -7.74
C GLU A 94 -0.74 6.98 -8.77
N ILE A 95 0.23 6.82 -9.67
CA ILE A 95 0.66 7.89 -10.60
C ILE A 95 -0.04 7.87 -11.97
N GLY A 96 -0.91 6.89 -12.24
CA GLY A 96 -1.69 6.80 -13.47
C GLY A 96 -0.95 6.09 -14.62
N GLY A 97 -0.27 4.98 -14.32
CA GLY A 97 0.36 4.10 -15.32
C GLY A 97 -0.55 2.96 -15.77
N ASP A 98 -0.06 2.18 -16.73
CA ASP A 98 -0.69 0.91 -17.09
C ASP A 98 -0.59 -0.02 -15.87
N TYR A 99 -1.72 -0.28 -15.23
CA TYR A 99 -1.76 -1.17 -14.06
C TYR A 99 -1.39 -2.59 -14.47
N HIS A 100 -0.49 -3.23 -13.73
CA HIS A 100 -0.05 -4.60 -13.98
C HIS A 100 -0.30 -5.45 -12.73
N GLU A 101 -1.11 -6.51 -12.87
CA GLU A 101 -1.52 -7.40 -11.76
C GLU A 101 -0.44 -8.42 -11.37
N TRP A 102 0.79 -8.25 -11.86
CA TRP A 102 1.86 -9.22 -11.69
C TRP A 102 2.61 -8.98 -10.38
N TRP A 103 1.93 -9.20 -9.25
CA TRP A 103 2.42 -8.86 -7.91
C TRP A 103 3.83 -9.34 -7.63
N VAL A 104 4.14 -10.61 -7.93
CA VAL A 104 5.48 -11.18 -7.74
C VAL A 104 6.53 -10.30 -8.42
N SER A 105 6.30 -9.86 -9.66
CA SER A 105 7.23 -9.00 -10.36
C SER A 105 7.38 -7.63 -9.68
N THR A 106 6.28 -7.06 -9.20
CA THR A 106 6.24 -5.74 -8.55
C THR A 106 7.01 -5.70 -7.23
N PHE A 107 7.05 -6.80 -6.47
CA PHE A 107 7.86 -6.93 -5.26
C PHE A 107 9.35 -7.13 -5.55
N LEU A 108 9.69 -7.74 -6.69
CA LEU A 108 11.07 -7.93 -7.11
C LEU A 108 11.63 -6.66 -7.73
N LYS A 109 12.95 -6.47 -7.63
CA LYS A 109 13.63 -5.36 -8.29
C LYS A 109 13.51 -5.49 -9.81
N ASN A 110 12.79 -4.56 -10.42
CA ASN A 110 12.55 -4.47 -11.86
C ASN A 110 12.42 -2.99 -12.30
N ASP A 111 12.30 -2.74 -13.60
CA ASP A 111 12.18 -1.40 -14.21
C ASP A 111 10.77 -1.04 -14.69
N ILE A 112 9.77 -1.90 -14.41
CA ILE A 112 8.39 -1.77 -14.84
C ILE A 112 7.51 -1.14 -13.76
N ASP A 113 7.46 -1.72 -12.56
CA ASP A 113 6.61 -1.26 -11.46
C ASP A 113 7.19 -1.59 -10.09
N ARG A 114 6.67 -0.94 -9.04
CA ARG A 114 7.15 -1.05 -7.67
C ARG A 114 6.00 -1.05 -6.68
N ILE A 115 6.22 -1.69 -5.54
CA ILE A 115 5.30 -1.61 -4.42
C ILE A 115 5.42 -0.26 -3.71
N ILE A 116 4.29 0.24 -3.24
CA ILE A 116 4.20 1.45 -2.43
C ILE A 116 3.35 1.20 -1.19
N PHE A 117 3.61 1.96 -0.12
CA PHE A 117 2.60 2.24 0.89
C PHE A 117 2.03 3.63 0.63
N SER A 118 0.71 3.74 0.59
CA SER A 118 -0.01 4.99 0.32
C SER A 118 -0.98 5.31 1.45
N ILE A 119 -1.25 6.60 1.66
CA ILE A 119 -2.30 7.06 2.57
C ILE A 119 -3.50 7.55 1.76
N TYR A 120 -4.68 7.01 2.08
CA TYR A 120 -5.93 7.44 1.45
C TYR A 120 -7.00 7.81 2.47
N PRO A 121 -7.75 8.89 2.22
CA PRO A 121 -8.94 9.24 2.99
C PRO A 121 -10.11 8.30 2.69
N TRP A 122 -11.13 8.37 3.55
CA TRP A 122 -12.48 7.89 3.25
C TRP A 122 -13.46 9.07 3.37
N TYR A 123 -13.88 9.61 2.22
CA TYR A 123 -14.64 10.86 2.18
C TYR A 123 -16.00 10.78 2.89
N GLU A 124 -16.63 9.61 2.87
CA GLU A 124 -17.96 9.40 3.43
C GLU A 124 -18.03 9.51 4.96
N ASN A 125 -16.89 9.63 5.64
CA ASN A 125 -16.85 9.79 7.09
C ASN A 125 -16.86 11.26 7.56
N TYR A 126 -16.76 12.22 6.64
CA TYR A 126 -16.81 13.65 6.97
C TYR A 126 -18.24 14.21 6.91
N LYS A 127 -18.57 15.16 7.80
CA LYS A 127 -19.88 15.83 7.84
C LYS A 127 -20.14 16.67 6.59
N GLU A 128 -19.14 17.41 6.17
CA GLU A 128 -19.16 18.08 4.87
C GLU A 128 -19.05 17.03 3.76
N LYS A 129 -19.80 17.22 2.68
CA LYS A 129 -19.62 16.42 1.45
C LYS A 129 -18.26 16.75 0.82
N VAL A 130 -17.26 15.97 1.20
CA VAL A 130 -15.92 15.97 0.63
C VAL A 130 -15.94 15.18 -0.68
N ASN A 131 -15.33 15.74 -1.71
CA ASN A 131 -15.09 15.05 -2.97
C ASN A 131 -13.61 15.17 -3.33
N LYS A 132 -13.17 14.45 -4.38
CA LYS A 132 -11.76 14.46 -4.84
C LYS A 132 -11.20 15.87 -5.01
N LYS A 133 -11.97 16.82 -5.57
CA LYS A 133 -11.51 18.20 -5.77
C LYS A 133 -11.22 18.90 -4.43
N LYS A 134 -12.18 18.89 -3.50
CA LYS A 134 -12.02 19.52 -2.18
C LYS A 134 -10.89 18.89 -1.39
N TRP A 135 -10.78 17.56 -1.44
CA TRP A 135 -9.69 16.84 -0.78
C TRP A 135 -8.34 17.24 -1.38
N ASN A 136 -8.21 17.27 -2.71
CA ASN A 136 -6.97 17.68 -3.36
C ASN A 136 -6.56 19.09 -2.95
N GLU A 137 -7.47 20.06 -2.94
CA GLU A 137 -7.17 21.43 -2.50
C GLU A 137 -6.64 21.46 -1.06
N PHE A 138 -7.29 20.72 -0.15
CA PHE A 138 -6.84 20.58 1.24
C PHE A 138 -5.48 19.87 1.35
N ALA A 139 -5.30 18.74 0.67
CA ALA A 139 -4.08 17.95 0.73
C ALA A 139 -2.87 18.71 0.16
N ASN A 140 -3.05 19.46 -0.93
CA ASN A 140 -2.01 20.31 -1.51
C ASN A 140 -1.57 21.40 -0.52
N GLU A 141 -2.52 22.06 0.16
CA GLU A 141 -2.22 23.03 1.21
C GLU A 141 -1.43 22.36 2.36
N LYS A 142 -1.89 21.21 2.85
CA LYS A 142 -1.23 20.50 3.96
C LYS A 142 0.17 19.98 3.59
N ASN A 143 0.37 19.52 2.36
CA ASN A 143 1.68 19.09 1.90
C ASN A 143 2.71 20.23 1.94
N GLN A 144 2.32 21.45 1.56
CA GLN A 144 3.22 22.62 1.63
C GLN A 144 3.58 23.00 3.08
N LEU A 145 2.70 22.70 4.04
CA LEU A 145 2.90 23.01 5.45
C LEU A 145 3.64 21.92 6.24
N GLN A 146 3.90 20.77 5.63
CA GLN A 146 4.56 19.63 6.28
C GLN A 146 5.67 19.02 5.41
N PRO A 147 6.75 19.78 5.12
CA PRO A 147 7.87 19.28 4.32
C PRO A 147 8.60 18.08 4.96
N GLU A 148 8.42 17.84 6.26
CA GLU A 148 8.99 16.71 6.99
C GLU A 148 8.50 15.35 6.44
N ILE A 149 7.31 15.29 5.85
CA ILE A 149 6.79 14.07 5.20
C ILE A 149 7.71 13.65 4.04
N GLU A 150 8.16 14.60 3.22
CA GLU A 150 9.10 14.34 2.13
C GLU A 150 10.48 13.91 2.66
N GLN A 151 10.92 14.49 3.77
CA GLN A 151 12.18 14.11 4.43
C GLN A 151 12.15 12.67 4.97
N CYS A 152 10.96 12.14 5.30
CA CYS A 152 10.77 10.73 5.61
C CYS A 152 10.76 9.82 4.38
N GLY A 153 10.83 10.36 3.16
CA GLY A 153 10.90 9.63 1.90
C GLY A 153 9.56 9.47 1.18
N PHE A 154 8.49 10.09 1.68
CA PHE A 154 7.21 10.09 0.98
C PHE A 154 7.24 11.06 -0.21
N LYS A 155 6.62 10.64 -1.30
CA LYS A 155 6.26 11.47 -2.44
C LYS A 155 4.82 11.93 -2.29
N PHE A 156 4.49 13.08 -2.89
CA PHE A 156 3.13 13.60 -2.92
C PHE A 156 2.57 13.62 -4.35
N ASN A 157 1.41 13.02 -4.53
CA ASN A 157 0.66 13.09 -5.77
C ASN A 157 -0.39 14.19 -5.70
N ALA A 158 -0.03 15.36 -6.22
CA ALA A 158 -0.91 16.54 -6.24
C ALA A 158 -2.24 16.31 -6.97
N SER A 159 -2.29 15.38 -7.93
CA SER A 159 -3.50 15.07 -8.71
C SER A 159 -4.51 14.20 -7.97
N ASN A 160 -4.05 13.42 -6.99
CA ASN A 160 -4.88 12.54 -6.16
C ASN A 160 -4.98 13.00 -4.69
N GLY A 161 -4.15 13.97 -4.28
CA GLY A 161 -4.12 14.46 -2.90
C GLY A 161 -3.65 13.39 -1.91
N SER A 162 -2.76 12.50 -2.36
CA SER A 162 -2.26 11.34 -1.65
C SER A 162 -0.75 11.42 -1.45
N TRP A 163 -0.28 10.83 -0.37
CA TRP A 163 1.15 10.62 -0.11
C TRP A 163 1.45 9.14 -0.24
N TYR A 164 2.63 8.82 -0.74
CA TYR A 164 3.05 7.44 -0.89
C TYR A 164 4.56 7.32 -0.73
N ILE A 165 5.01 6.18 -0.24
CA ILE A 165 6.42 5.83 -0.14
C ILE A 165 6.68 4.59 -1.00
N VAL A 166 7.75 4.65 -1.79
CA VAL A 166 8.19 3.52 -2.62
C VAL A 166 8.96 2.53 -1.76
N VAL A 167 8.58 1.27 -1.87
CA VAL A 167 9.31 0.14 -1.29
C VAL A 167 10.40 -0.26 -2.28
N ASP A 168 11.63 -0.42 -1.80
CA ASP A 168 12.71 -0.92 -2.64
C ASP A 168 12.42 -2.38 -3.05
N GLY A 169 12.64 -2.72 -4.32
CA GLY A 169 12.39 -4.07 -4.82
C GLY A 169 13.37 -5.09 -4.23
N ILE A 170 12.88 -6.29 -3.95
CA ILE A 170 13.70 -7.41 -3.45
C ILE A 170 14.64 -7.86 -4.57
N GLU A 171 15.94 -7.96 -4.27
CA GLU A 171 16.91 -8.48 -5.22
C GLU A 171 16.56 -9.93 -5.59
N PRO A 172 16.46 -10.29 -6.89
CA PRO A 172 16.00 -11.63 -7.28
C PRO A 172 16.81 -12.78 -6.68
N LYS A 173 18.13 -12.59 -6.51
CA LYS A 173 18.99 -13.61 -5.87
C LYS A 173 18.62 -13.82 -4.40
N THR A 174 18.41 -12.74 -3.66
CA THR A 174 17.97 -12.79 -2.26
C THR A 174 16.60 -13.43 -2.14
N PHE A 175 15.67 -13.13 -3.05
CA PHE A 175 14.37 -13.80 -3.08
C PHE A 175 14.51 -15.30 -3.28
N ILE A 176 15.29 -15.75 -4.27
CA ILE A 176 15.48 -17.18 -4.58
C ILE A 176 16.10 -17.92 -3.39
N GLU A 177 17.19 -17.39 -2.82
CA GLU A 177 17.90 -18.00 -1.69
C GLU A 177 16.97 -18.22 -0.49
N ASN A 178 16.11 -17.24 -0.18
CA ASN A 178 15.15 -17.33 0.92
C ASN A 178 13.90 -18.15 0.57
N TYR A 179 13.49 -18.17 -0.70
CA TYR A 179 12.40 -19.02 -1.17
C TYR A 179 12.75 -20.50 -1.02
N GLU A 180 13.97 -20.88 -1.44
CA GLU A 180 14.50 -22.25 -1.34
C GLU A 180 14.74 -22.69 0.11
N SER A 181 15.07 -21.76 0.99
CA SER A 181 15.39 -22.02 2.41
C SER A 181 14.19 -21.90 3.36
N ASP A 182 13.01 -21.55 2.84
CA ASP A 182 11.79 -21.30 3.63
C ASP A 182 11.93 -20.17 4.67
N THR A 183 12.59 -19.08 4.25
CA THR A 183 12.90 -17.90 5.08
C THR A 183 12.55 -16.59 4.36
N LEU A 184 11.45 -16.56 3.59
CA LEU A 184 11.08 -15.41 2.76
C LEU A 184 10.97 -14.09 3.52
N GLU A 185 10.60 -14.14 4.80
CA GLU A 185 10.51 -12.98 5.69
C GLU A 185 11.85 -12.22 5.76
N ASP A 186 12.98 -12.92 5.67
CA ASP A 186 14.31 -12.30 5.67
C ASP A 186 14.59 -11.52 4.36
N ALA A 187 13.93 -11.89 3.26
CA ALA A 187 13.98 -11.13 2.01
C ALA A 187 13.06 -9.90 2.02
N LEU A 188 12.13 -9.80 2.98
CA LEU A 188 11.14 -8.71 3.10
C LEU A 188 11.65 -7.51 3.91
N ILE A 189 12.96 -7.40 4.16
CA ILE A 189 13.59 -6.21 4.77
C ILE A 189 13.10 -4.90 4.12
N PRO A 190 12.99 -4.76 2.78
CA PRO A 190 12.52 -3.52 2.17
C PRO A 190 11.11 -3.09 2.63
N ILE A 191 10.22 -4.05 2.92
CA ILE A 191 8.89 -3.77 3.47
C ILE A 191 9.01 -3.19 4.87
N THR A 192 9.81 -3.82 5.74
CA THR A 192 10.01 -3.32 7.11
C THR A 192 10.74 -1.96 7.15
N ASP A 193 11.68 -1.71 6.24
CA ASP A 193 12.35 -0.42 6.11
C ASP A 193 11.35 0.69 5.70
N ALA A 194 10.43 0.37 4.79
CA ALA A 194 9.37 1.29 4.39
C ALA A 194 8.37 1.54 5.54
N LEU A 195 8.01 0.51 6.31
CA LEU A 195 7.19 0.65 7.51
C LEU A 195 7.86 1.51 8.59
N GLY A 196 9.17 1.37 8.78
CA GLY A 196 9.93 2.22 9.72
C GLY A 196 9.99 3.69 9.29
N LYS A 197 9.95 3.97 7.97
CA LYS A 197 9.79 5.34 7.45
C LYS A 197 8.36 5.85 7.62
N LEU A 198 7.36 4.99 7.42
CA LEU A 198 5.95 5.29 7.65
C LEU A 198 5.69 5.64 9.12
N GLU A 199 6.22 4.86 10.05
CA GLU A 199 6.18 5.12 11.49
C GLU A 199 6.73 6.52 11.82
N LYS A 200 7.91 6.86 11.30
CA LYS A 200 8.51 8.19 11.51
C LYS A 200 7.66 9.32 10.96
N ALA A 201 6.97 9.09 9.84
CA ALA A 201 6.10 10.08 9.20
C ALA A 201 4.70 10.16 9.84
N HIS A 202 4.29 9.14 10.58
CA HIS A 202 2.93 9.00 11.10
C HIS A 202 2.44 10.21 11.92
N PRO A 203 3.25 10.83 12.82
CA PRO A 203 2.80 12.00 13.57
C PRO A 203 2.40 13.19 12.70
N TYR A 204 2.95 13.31 11.49
CA TYR A 204 2.58 14.36 10.53
C TYR A 204 1.25 14.02 9.86
N PHE A 205 1.08 12.76 9.43
CA PHE A 205 -0.19 12.28 8.89
C PHE A 205 -1.33 12.37 9.90
N ASP A 206 -1.07 12.08 11.18
CA ASP A 206 -2.07 12.25 12.23
C ASP A 206 -2.55 13.70 12.32
N LYS A 207 -1.63 14.68 12.30
CA LYS A 207 -1.99 16.11 12.23
C LYS A 207 -2.84 16.45 11.01
N ILE A 208 -2.56 15.85 9.85
CA ILE A 208 -3.35 16.06 8.63
C ILE A 208 -4.76 15.50 8.80
N VAL A 209 -4.89 14.29 9.34
CA VAL A 209 -6.20 13.65 9.59
C VAL A 209 -7.00 14.46 10.60
N GLN A 210 -6.40 14.89 11.72
CA GLN A 210 -7.08 15.75 12.69
C GLN A 210 -7.50 17.09 12.07
N ALA A 211 -6.63 17.74 11.28
CA ALA A 211 -6.98 18.97 10.59
C ALA A 211 -8.11 18.77 9.56
N ALA A 212 -8.20 17.59 8.93
CA ALA A 212 -9.29 17.26 8.03
C ALA A 212 -10.60 17.10 8.80
N ILE A 213 -10.56 16.41 9.95
CA ILE A 213 -11.70 16.26 10.85
C ILE A 213 -12.19 17.62 11.37
N GLU A 214 -11.28 18.53 11.74
CA GLU A 214 -11.62 19.89 12.17
C GLU A 214 -12.24 20.72 11.03
N LYS A 215 -11.68 20.62 9.81
CA LYS A 215 -12.14 21.40 8.65
C LYS A 215 -13.47 20.91 8.10
N PHE A 216 -13.64 19.60 7.94
CA PHE A 216 -14.80 19.00 7.28
C PHE A 216 -15.86 18.46 8.27
N GLY A 217 -15.52 18.39 9.55
CA GLY A 217 -16.42 17.99 10.64
C GLY A 217 -16.61 16.48 10.78
N ARG A 218 -17.01 16.07 11.99
CA ARG A 218 -17.41 14.69 12.32
C ARG A 218 -18.90 14.50 12.01
N ILE A 219 -19.26 13.36 11.43
CA ILE A 219 -20.66 12.93 11.41
C ILE A 219 -21.06 12.65 12.86
N GLU A 220 -22.08 13.34 13.35
CA GLU A 220 -22.65 13.04 14.68
C GLU A 220 -23.27 11.65 14.59
N SER A 221 -22.86 10.72 15.46
CA SER A 221 -23.54 9.44 15.61
C SER A 221 -24.98 9.69 16.08
N GLU A 222 -25.98 9.09 15.43
CA GLU A 222 -27.38 9.20 15.85
C GLU A 222 -27.70 8.58 17.23
N ASP A 223 -26.70 8.09 17.97
CA ASP A 223 -26.86 7.53 19.32
C ASP A 223 -26.53 8.54 20.43
N ALA A 224 -27.25 9.66 20.45
CA ALA A 224 -27.35 10.54 21.61
C ALA A 224 -28.81 10.73 22.03
N VAL A 225 -29.50 9.62 22.35
CA VAL A 225 -30.70 9.59 23.22
C VAL A 225 -30.66 8.37 24.11
#